data_AF-A0A972LDJ9-F1
#
_entry.id   AF-A0A972LDJ9-F1
#
_cell.length_a   1.000
_cell.length_b   1.000
_cell.length_c   1.000
_cell.angle_alpha   90.00
_cell.angle_beta   90.00
_cell.angle_gamma   90.00
#
_symmetry.space_group_name_H-M   'P 1'
#
loop_
_entity.id
_entity.type
_entity.pdbx_description
1 polymer ?
#
loop_
_entity_poly.entity_id
_entity_poly.type
_entity_poly.pdbx_seq_one_letter_code
_entity_poly.pdbx_strand_id
1 'polypeptide(L)'
;MADFDQAFEIMMRNEGGYTLHQVAGDRGGQTYAGIARHFNPGWRGWVLIDQQGVDSPMLSQAVRDFYAVEFWQRISGDQVESQPVANSIFDFAVNAGVKTVSKLVQVVVGSTPDGVIGAKTIARINTTDSEKFILKFSLAKVARYAQICNRDRSQRKFLLGWMNRTIAGLS
;
A
#
# COMPACT_ATOMS: atom_id res chain seq x y z
N MET A 1 -9.52 -16.56 -4.41
CA MET A 1 -9.58 -15.14 -4.02
C MET A 1 -8.45 -14.88 -3.05
N ALA A 2 -7.82 -13.73 -3.15
CA ALA A 2 -6.70 -13.36 -2.31
C ALA A 2 -7.14 -13.10 -0.87
N ASP A 3 -6.28 -13.46 0.06
CA ASP A 3 -6.43 -13.33 1.50
C ASP A 3 -5.79 -12.04 1.99
N PHE A 4 -6.55 -11.22 2.70
CA PHE A 4 -6.08 -9.96 3.25
C PHE A 4 -5.03 -10.17 4.34
N ASP A 5 -5.23 -11.14 5.22
CA ASP A 5 -4.37 -11.32 6.38
C ASP A 5 -2.95 -11.68 5.94
N GLN A 6 -2.81 -12.54 4.93
CA GLN A 6 -1.53 -12.85 4.31
C GLN A 6 -0.86 -11.61 3.69
N ALA A 7 -1.62 -10.79 2.96
CA ALA A 7 -1.10 -9.56 2.34
C ALA A 7 -0.66 -8.54 3.40
N PHE A 8 -1.46 -8.39 4.46
CA PHE A 8 -1.23 -7.49 5.57
C PHE A 8 0.03 -7.86 6.36
N GLU A 9 0.23 -9.15 6.69
CA GLU A 9 1.43 -9.59 7.42
C GLU A 9 2.72 -9.39 6.60
N ILE A 10 2.66 -9.52 5.28
CA ILE A 10 3.81 -9.20 4.41
C ILE A 10 4.08 -7.69 4.44
N MET A 11 3.05 -6.88 4.21
CA MET A 11 3.15 -5.41 4.20
C MET A 11 3.67 -4.86 5.54
N MET A 12 3.12 -5.33 6.66
CA MET A 12 3.54 -4.89 7.99
C MET A 12 5.01 -5.19 8.29
N ARG A 13 5.52 -6.34 7.82
CA ARG A 13 6.96 -6.66 7.92
C ARG A 13 7.83 -5.71 7.09
N ASN A 14 7.35 -5.29 5.93
CA ASN A 14 8.07 -4.36 5.05
C ASN A 14 8.09 -2.91 5.59
N GLU A 15 6.99 -2.46 6.20
CA GLU A 15 6.82 -1.08 6.68
C GLU A 15 7.40 -0.83 8.10
N GLY A 16 7.93 -1.86 8.77
CA GLY A 16 8.62 -1.72 10.07
C GLY A 16 7.76 -2.04 11.30
N GLY A 17 6.61 -2.69 11.10
CA GLY A 17 5.85 -3.33 12.17
C GLY A 17 5.10 -2.36 13.11
N TYR A 18 4.73 -2.88 14.28
CA TYR A 18 3.91 -2.20 15.30
C TYR A 18 4.74 -1.27 16.19
N THR A 19 5.30 -0.21 15.61
CA THR A 19 6.19 0.71 16.34
C THR A 19 5.57 2.10 16.46
N LEU A 20 5.57 2.68 17.67
CA LEU A 20 5.26 4.09 17.90
C LEU A 20 6.54 4.93 17.73
N HIS A 21 6.50 5.94 16.88
CA HIS A 21 7.59 6.90 16.73
C HIS A 21 7.06 8.32 16.56
N GLN A 22 7.88 9.30 16.91
CA GLN A 22 7.62 10.71 16.64
C GLN A 22 8.93 11.34 16.18
N VAL A 23 8.91 11.89 14.97
CA VAL A 23 10.09 12.56 14.40
C VAL A 23 9.91 14.06 14.56
N ALA A 24 10.87 14.71 15.23
CA ALA A 24 10.84 16.16 15.43
C ALA A 24 10.80 16.88 14.07
N GLY A 25 9.82 17.77 13.88
CA GLY A 25 9.59 18.49 12.63
C GLY A 25 8.76 17.75 11.57
N ASP A 26 8.36 16.50 11.82
CA ASP A 26 7.44 15.78 10.93
C ASP A 26 6.00 16.32 11.08
N ARG A 27 5.34 16.52 9.94
CA ARG A 27 3.95 16.98 9.85
C ARG A 27 2.97 15.92 10.32
N GLY A 28 3.35 14.63 10.32
CA GLY A 28 2.51 13.52 10.75
C GLY A 28 2.26 13.44 12.26
N GLY A 29 3.19 14.01 13.06
CA GLY A 29 3.15 13.91 14.52
C GLY A 29 3.56 12.52 15.01
N GLN A 30 2.84 11.98 16.00
CA GLN A 30 3.01 10.58 16.41
C GLN A 30 2.53 9.65 15.30
N THR A 31 3.30 8.59 15.04
CA THR A 31 2.96 7.56 14.05
C THR A 31 3.10 6.19 14.68
N TYR A 32 2.04 5.39 14.60
CA TYR A 32 2.02 4.01 15.09
C TYR A 32 1.69 3.07 13.94
N ALA A 33 2.53 2.07 13.68
CA ALA A 33 2.30 1.09 12.60
C ALA A 33 2.04 1.73 11.22
N GLY A 34 2.74 2.84 10.92
CA GLY A 34 2.55 3.63 9.69
C GLY A 34 1.32 4.55 9.69
N ILE A 35 0.49 4.52 10.72
CA ILE A 35 -0.70 5.36 10.85
C ILE A 35 -0.30 6.62 11.61
N ALA A 36 -0.30 7.77 10.93
CA ALA A 36 0.10 9.06 11.50
C ALA A 36 -1.10 9.81 12.12
N ARG A 37 -0.90 10.40 13.30
CA ARG A 37 -1.96 10.98 14.14
C ARG A 37 -2.61 12.20 13.52
N HIS A 38 -1.82 13.10 12.96
CA HIS A 38 -2.36 14.31 12.34
C HIS A 38 -3.21 14.02 11.10
N PHE A 39 -2.87 12.98 10.34
CA PHE A 39 -3.62 12.60 9.14
C PHE A 39 -4.81 11.70 9.46
N ASN A 40 -4.76 10.97 10.57
CA ASN A 40 -5.80 10.04 10.99
C ASN A 40 -6.26 10.31 12.43
N PRO A 41 -6.71 11.52 12.78
CA PRO A 41 -7.00 11.89 14.17
C PRO A 41 -8.18 11.10 14.76
N GLY A 42 -9.10 10.63 13.91
CA GLY A 42 -10.26 9.82 14.31
C GLY A 42 -9.99 8.31 14.39
N TRP A 43 -8.76 7.84 14.12
CA TRP A 43 -8.47 6.41 14.19
C TRP A 43 -8.53 5.91 15.64
N ARG A 44 -9.30 4.85 15.87
CA ARG A 44 -9.53 4.26 17.21
C ARG A 44 -8.24 3.89 17.93
N GLY A 45 -7.18 3.54 17.21
CA GLY A 45 -5.89 3.22 17.80
C GLY A 45 -5.30 4.35 18.64
N TRP A 46 -5.56 5.62 18.30
CA TRP A 46 -5.10 6.73 19.14
C TRP A 46 -5.80 6.79 20.49
N VAL A 47 -7.11 6.51 20.53
CA VAL A 47 -7.86 6.42 21.78
C VAL A 47 -7.30 5.30 22.67
N LEU A 48 -6.98 4.14 22.08
CA LEU A 48 -6.38 3.02 22.79
C LEU A 48 -4.98 3.37 23.33
N ILE A 49 -4.13 3.98 22.50
CA ILE A 49 -2.78 4.39 22.89
C ILE A 49 -2.81 5.41 24.03
N ASP A 50 -3.71 6.40 23.98
CA ASP A 50 -3.79 7.42 25.03
C ASP A 50 -4.29 6.85 26.36
N GLN A 51 -5.18 5.85 26.33
CA GLN A 51 -5.79 5.28 27.53
C GLN A 51 -4.98 4.14 28.16
N GLN A 52 -4.34 3.32 27.32
CA GLN A 52 -3.76 2.03 27.71
C GLN A 52 -2.31 1.86 27.24
N GLY A 53 -1.77 2.80 26.46
CA GLY A 53 -0.47 2.67 25.82
C GLY A 53 -0.48 1.71 24.61
N VAL A 54 0.72 1.41 24.12
CA VAL A 54 0.93 0.54 22.94
C VAL A 54 0.66 -0.95 23.22
N ASP A 55 0.51 -1.32 24.49
CA ASP A 55 0.28 -2.71 24.93
C ASP A 55 -1.20 -3.10 24.93
N SER A 56 -2.10 -2.22 24.49
CA SER A 56 -3.52 -2.52 24.42
C SER A 56 -3.77 -3.74 23.51
N PRO A 57 -4.46 -4.79 24.01
CA PRO A 57 -4.68 -6.03 23.23
C PRO A 57 -5.53 -5.80 21.99
N MET A 58 -6.26 -4.68 21.91
CA MET A 58 -7.10 -4.31 20.77
C MET A 58 -6.37 -3.47 19.71
N LEU A 59 -5.13 -3.05 19.97
CA LEU A 59 -4.43 -2.11 19.11
C LEU A 59 -3.99 -2.76 17.79
N SER A 60 -3.52 -4.00 17.83
CA SER A 60 -3.17 -4.77 16.61
C SER A 60 -4.38 -4.94 15.69
N GLN A 61 -5.55 -5.26 16.24
CA GLN A 61 -6.79 -5.34 15.48
C GLN A 61 -7.18 -3.97 14.90
N ALA A 62 -7.04 -2.88 15.66
CA ALA A 62 -7.34 -1.54 15.16
C ALA A 62 -6.45 -1.12 13.98
N VAL A 63 -5.19 -1.58 13.95
CA VAL A 63 -4.29 -1.38 12.80
C VAL A 63 -4.78 -2.22 11.62
N ARG A 64 -5.07 -3.51 11.84
CA ARG A 64 -5.56 -4.41 10.79
C ARG A 64 -6.82 -3.87 10.13
N ASP A 65 -7.81 -3.44 10.93
CA ASP A 65 -9.07 -2.86 10.45
C ASP A 65 -8.83 -1.60 9.61
N PHE A 66 -7.90 -0.74 10.03
CA PHE A 66 -7.55 0.46 9.29
C PHE A 66 -7.03 0.11 7.89
N TYR A 67 -6.09 -0.83 7.78
CA TYR A 67 -5.54 -1.21 6.48
C TYR A 67 -6.54 -1.99 5.60
N ALA A 68 -7.44 -2.76 6.21
CA ALA A 68 -8.53 -3.43 5.50
C ALA A 68 -9.43 -2.41 4.81
N VAL A 69 -9.87 -1.37 5.54
CA VAL A 69 -10.81 -0.37 5.03
C VAL A 69 -10.13 0.66 4.13
N GLU A 70 -9.02 1.24 4.57
CA GLU A 70 -8.40 2.38 3.88
C GLU A 70 -7.63 1.99 2.63
N PHE A 71 -7.30 0.70 2.47
CA PHE A 71 -6.50 0.22 1.34
C PHE A 71 -7.10 -1.02 0.68
N TRP A 72 -7.22 -2.14 1.40
CA TRP A 72 -7.56 -3.44 0.80
C TRP A 72 -8.93 -3.45 0.10
N GLN A 73 -9.97 -2.99 0.80
CA GLN A 73 -11.32 -2.91 0.25
C GLN A 73 -11.39 -1.93 -0.93
N ARG A 74 -10.64 -0.83 -0.87
CA ARG A 74 -10.65 0.20 -1.94
C ARG A 74 -9.95 -0.24 -3.22
N ILE A 75 -9.08 -1.24 -3.14
CA ILE A 75 -8.50 -1.91 -4.31
C ILE A 75 -9.28 -3.17 -4.71
N SER A 76 -10.41 -3.45 -4.07
CA SER A 76 -11.20 -4.68 -4.26
C SER A 76 -10.33 -5.95 -4.11
N GLY A 77 -9.43 -5.95 -3.14
CA GLY A 77 -8.40 -6.99 -2.98
C GLY A 77 -8.96 -8.41 -2.87
N ASP A 78 -10.10 -8.57 -2.18
CA ASP A 78 -10.80 -9.85 -2.03
C ASP A 78 -11.28 -10.46 -3.35
N GLN A 79 -11.36 -9.67 -4.43
CA GLN A 79 -11.81 -10.13 -5.75
C GLN A 79 -10.66 -10.48 -6.69
N VAL A 80 -9.41 -10.24 -6.28
CA VAL A 80 -8.23 -10.62 -7.04
C VAL A 80 -7.96 -12.10 -6.82
N GLU A 81 -7.84 -12.88 -7.90
CA GLU A 81 -7.65 -14.34 -7.81
C GLU A 81 -6.23 -14.72 -7.36
N SER A 82 -5.24 -13.96 -7.83
CA SER A 82 -3.82 -14.23 -7.63
C SER A 82 -3.30 -13.50 -6.39
N GLN A 83 -2.90 -14.26 -5.37
CA GLN A 83 -2.34 -13.69 -4.13
C GLN A 83 -1.12 -12.79 -4.38
N PRO A 84 -0.11 -13.18 -5.19
CA PRO A 84 1.04 -12.31 -5.45
C PRO A 84 0.65 -10.99 -6.10
N VAL A 85 -0.35 -11.00 -6.99
CA VAL A 85 -0.88 -9.78 -7.62
C VAL A 85 -1.54 -8.89 -6.58
N ALA A 86 -2.41 -9.45 -5.74
CA ALA A 86 -3.08 -8.69 -4.68
C ALA A 86 -2.08 -8.08 -3.69
N ASN A 87 -1.09 -8.86 -3.25
CA ASN A 87 0.00 -8.40 -2.38
C ASN A 87 0.74 -7.21 -2.99
N SER A 88 1.13 -7.32 -4.26
CA SER A 88 1.92 -6.27 -4.95
C SER A 88 1.13 -4.98 -5.14
N ILE A 89 -0.18 -5.07 -5.43
CA ILE A 89 -1.09 -3.91 -5.54
C ILE A 89 -1.28 -3.27 -4.17
N PHE A 90 -1.56 -4.06 -3.14
CA PHE A 90 -1.82 -3.59 -1.77
C PHE A 90 -0.61 -2.89 -1.16
N ASP A 91 0.56 -3.53 -1.15
CA ASP A 91 1.82 -2.98 -0.65
C ASP A 91 2.14 -1.62 -1.30
N PHE A 92 1.98 -1.55 -2.63
CA PHE A 92 2.23 -0.30 -3.33
C PHE A 92 1.15 0.75 -3.09
N ALA A 93 -0.10 0.35 -2.83
CA ALA A 93 -1.19 1.27 -2.51
C ALA A 93 -0.98 1.94 -1.15
N VAL A 94 -0.41 1.22 -0.18
CA VAL A 94 0.02 1.79 1.11
C VAL A 94 1.10 2.85 0.88
N ASN A 95 2.09 2.57 0.04
CA ASN A 95 3.20 3.49 -0.19
C ASN A 95 2.86 4.71 -1.07
N ALA A 96 2.07 4.52 -2.15
CA ALA A 96 1.85 5.52 -3.20
C ALA A 96 0.41 6.06 -3.27
N GLY A 97 -0.48 5.55 -2.41
CA GLY A 97 -1.89 5.89 -2.32
C GLY A 97 -2.77 5.12 -3.32
N VAL A 98 -3.94 4.71 -2.85
CA VAL A 98 -4.92 3.88 -3.59
C VAL A 98 -5.25 4.44 -4.98
N LYS A 99 -5.55 5.74 -5.10
CA LYS A 99 -5.96 6.34 -6.38
C LYS A 99 -4.84 6.29 -7.43
N THR A 100 -3.60 6.53 -7.00
CA THR A 100 -2.43 6.42 -7.87
C THR A 100 -2.27 5.00 -8.38
N VAL A 101 -2.31 4.03 -7.46
CA VAL A 101 -2.07 2.62 -7.78
C VAL A 101 -3.18 2.07 -8.66
N SER A 102 -4.43 2.40 -8.36
CA SER A 102 -5.60 1.99 -9.16
C SER A 102 -5.44 2.40 -10.62
N LYS A 103 -4.98 3.63 -10.89
CA LYS A 103 -4.71 4.09 -12.26
C LYS A 103 -3.59 3.32 -12.94
N LEU A 104 -2.51 3.00 -12.22
CA LEU A 104 -1.41 2.21 -12.78
C LEU A 104 -1.85 0.78 -13.10
N VAL A 105 -2.62 0.15 -12.21
CA VAL A 105 -3.21 -1.18 -12.43
C VAL A 105 -4.09 -1.16 -13.68
N GLN A 106 -4.95 -0.15 -13.82
CA GLN A 106 -5.81 0.02 -14.98
C GLN A 106 -5.00 0.17 -16.28
N VAL A 107 -3.92 0.95 -16.28
CA VAL A 107 -3.01 1.04 -17.44
C VAL A 107 -2.39 -0.32 -17.77
N VAL A 108 -1.91 -1.06 -16.77
CA VAL A 108 -1.25 -2.37 -16.94
C VAL A 108 -2.18 -3.40 -17.59
N VAL A 109 -3.46 -3.41 -17.18
CA VAL A 109 -4.47 -4.36 -17.68
C VAL A 109 -5.27 -3.83 -18.88
N GLY A 110 -4.98 -2.62 -19.36
CA GLY A 110 -5.66 -2.00 -20.50
C GLY A 110 -7.12 -1.61 -20.21
N SER A 111 -7.41 -1.15 -19.00
CA SER A 111 -8.67 -0.50 -18.61
C SER A 111 -8.54 1.03 -18.64
N THR A 112 -9.68 1.72 -18.64
CA THR A 112 -9.73 3.18 -18.47
C THR A 112 -9.13 3.56 -17.10
N PRO A 113 -8.13 4.48 -17.04
CA PRO A 113 -7.45 4.84 -15.80
C PRO A 113 -8.20 5.90 -14.97
N ASP A 114 -9.43 5.57 -14.54
CA ASP A 114 -10.27 6.44 -13.72
C ASP A 114 -9.85 6.47 -12.22
N GLY A 115 -9.08 5.48 -11.79
CA GLY A 115 -8.58 5.34 -10.41
C GLY A 115 -9.51 4.60 -9.46
N VAL A 116 -10.50 3.86 -9.97
CA VAL A 116 -11.43 3.03 -9.20
C VAL A 116 -11.37 1.58 -9.70
N ILE A 117 -10.93 0.66 -8.84
CA ILE A 117 -10.89 -0.78 -9.17
C ILE A 117 -12.28 -1.39 -9.00
N GLY A 118 -13.11 -1.26 -10.04
CA GLY A 118 -14.42 -1.91 -10.13
C GLY A 118 -14.38 -3.26 -10.87
N ALA A 119 -15.55 -3.88 -11.04
CA ALA A 119 -15.70 -5.22 -11.63
C ALA A 119 -14.99 -5.40 -12.99
N LYS A 120 -15.00 -4.37 -13.86
CA LYS A 120 -14.30 -4.44 -15.16
C LYS A 120 -12.78 -4.52 -14.99
N THR A 121 -12.21 -3.78 -14.05
CA THR A 121 -10.76 -3.83 -13.78
C THR A 121 -10.39 -5.16 -13.14
N ILE A 122 -11.19 -5.66 -12.19
CA ILE A 122 -11.01 -6.99 -11.57
C ILE A 122 -11.02 -8.10 -12.62
N ALA A 123 -12.01 -8.12 -13.52
CA ALA A 123 -12.06 -9.12 -14.59
C ALA A 123 -10.79 -9.12 -15.46
N ARG A 124 -10.24 -7.94 -15.76
CA ARG A 124 -8.98 -7.83 -16.51
C ARG A 124 -7.76 -8.24 -15.70
N ILE A 125 -7.73 -7.97 -14.39
CA ILE A 125 -6.67 -8.44 -13.49
C ILE A 125 -6.67 -9.98 -13.50
N ASN A 126 -7.81 -10.62 -13.26
CA ASN A 126 -7.89 -12.07 -13.11
C ASN A 126 -7.66 -12.84 -14.42
N THR A 127 -7.95 -12.22 -15.57
CA THR A 127 -7.66 -12.82 -16.90
C THR A 127 -6.23 -12.58 -17.38
N THR A 128 -5.49 -11.66 -16.75
CA THR A 128 -4.09 -11.41 -17.09
C THR A 128 -3.22 -12.45 -16.38
N ASP A 129 -2.31 -13.09 -17.12
CA ASP A 129 -1.29 -13.94 -16.53
C ASP A 129 -0.58 -13.23 -15.36
N SER A 130 -0.45 -13.92 -14.23
CA SER A 130 -0.01 -13.30 -12.98
C SER A 130 1.44 -12.81 -13.05
N GLU A 131 2.33 -13.60 -13.65
CA GLU A 131 3.74 -13.22 -13.80
C GLU A 131 3.87 -12.01 -14.73
N LYS A 132 3.15 -12.03 -15.86
CA LYS A 132 3.11 -10.91 -16.79
C LYS A 132 2.53 -9.65 -16.16
N PHE A 133 1.50 -9.77 -15.31
CA PHE A 133 0.97 -8.65 -14.54
C PHE A 133 2.06 -8.08 -13.64
N ILE A 134 2.71 -8.92 -12.83
CA ILE A 134 3.73 -8.50 -11.87
C ILE A 134 4.88 -7.78 -12.58
N LEU A 135 5.39 -8.31 -13.69
CA LEU A 135 6.46 -7.68 -14.47
C LEU A 135 6.03 -6.31 -15.03
N LYS A 136 4.85 -6.23 -15.66
CA LYS A 136 4.32 -4.96 -16.19
C LYS A 136 4.08 -3.94 -15.09
N PHE A 137 3.55 -4.37 -13.95
CA PHE A 137 3.26 -3.51 -12.84
C PHE A 137 4.54 -3.00 -12.16
N SER A 138 5.57 -3.83 -12.04
CA SER A 138 6.90 -3.41 -11.59
C SER A 138 7.52 -2.37 -12.54
N LEU A 139 7.40 -2.54 -13.86
CA LEU A 139 7.81 -1.51 -14.82
C LEU A 139 7.01 -0.21 -14.65
N ALA A 140 5.70 -0.30 -14.40
CA ALA A 140 4.85 0.86 -14.14
C ALA A 140 5.25 1.60 -12.84
N LYS A 141 5.65 0.88 -11.78
CA LYS A 141 6.22 1.45 -10.55
C LYS A 141 7.49 2.24 -10.86
N VAL A 142 8.44 1.63 -11.60
CA VAL A 142 9.71 2.27 -12.00
C VAL A 142 9.47 3.53 -12.84
N ALA A 143 8.58 3.45 -13.84
CA ALA A 143 8.21 4.60 -14.66
C ALA A 143 7.65 5.75 -13.81
N ARG A 144 6.83 5.43 -12.80
CA ARG A 144 6.31 6.45 -11.88
C ARG A 144 7.41 7.09 -11.02
N TYR A 145 8.34 6.31 -10.49
CA TYR A 145 9.47 6.87 -9.74
C TYR A 145 10.32 7.81 -10.60
N ALA A 146 10.57 7.44 -11.86
CA ALA A 146 11.25 8.31 -12.81
C ALA A 146 10.48 9.63 -13.02
N GLN A 147 9.15 9.57 -13.19
CA GLN A 147 8.31 10.76 -13.30
C GLN A 147 8.38 11.66 -12.05
N ILE A 148 8.38 11.08 -10.84
CA ILE A 148 8.54 11.82 -9.59
C ILE A 148 9.88 12.57 -9.58
N CYS A 149 10.98 11.88 -9.88
CA CYS A 149 12.33 12.45 -9.92
C CYS A 149 12.54 13.49 -11.05
N ASN A 150 11.80 13.35 -12.15
CA ASN A 150 11.82 14.32 -13.25
C ASN A 150 11.08 15.60 -12.87
N ARG A 151 9.99 15.50 -12.10
CA ARG A 151 9.22 16.64 -11.59
C ARG A 151 9.92 17.33 -10.43
N ASP A 152 10.52 16.57 -9.53
CA ASP A 152 11.26 17.08 -8.36
C ASP A 152 12.58 16.32 -8.21
N ARG A 153 13.68 16.99 -8.59
CA ARG A 153 15.02 16.39 -8.54
C ARG A 153 15.51 16.11 -7.13
N SER A 154 14.94 16.74 -6.09
CA SER A 154 15.33 16.48 -4.70
C SER A 154 14.98 15.06 -4.25
N GLN A 155 14.03 14.40 -4.94
CA GLN A 155 13.60 13.04 -4.65
C GLN A 155 14.58 11.96 -5.12
N ARG A 156 15.57 12.30 -5.97
CA ARG A 156 16.52 11.32 -6.56
C ARG A 156 17.28 10.52 -5.50
N LYS A 157 17.51 11.09 -4.32
CA LYS A 157 18.16 10.40 -3.19
C LYS A 157 17.41 9.14 -2.73
N PHE A 158 16.11 9.04 -2.98
CA PHE A 158 15.27 7.89 -2.62
C PHE A 158 15.15 6.83 -3.73
N LEU A 159 15.55 7.17 -4.96
CA LEU A 159 15.28 6.34 -6.15
C LEU A 159 15.89 4.93 -6.04
N LEU A 160 17.12 4.81 -5.53
CA LEU A 160 17.76 3.52 -5.36
C LEU A 160 16.97 2.61 -4.40
N GLY A 161 16.49 3.17 -3.29
CA GLY A 161 15.64 2.42 -2.35
C GLY A 161 14.31 1.97 -2.98
N TRP A 162 13.69 2.84 -3.79
CA TRP A 162 12.45 2.50 -4.52
C TRP A 162 12.66 1.38 -5.54
N MET A 163 13.77 1.42 -6.28
CA MET A 163 14.12 0.36 -7.24
C MET A 163 14.42 -0.96 -6.52
N ASN A 164 15.22 -0.94 -5.46
CA ASN A 164 15.58 -2.14 -4.72
C ASN A 164 14.35 -2.83 -4.13
N ARG A 165 13.40 -2.09 -3.55
CA ARG A 165 12.12 -2.65 -3.07
C ARG A 165 11.28 -3.25 -4.19
N THR A 166 11.26 -2.61 -5.36
CA THR A 166 10.51 -3.13 -6.52
C THR A 166 11.12 -4.41 -7.07
N ILE A 167 12.45 -4.50 -7.13
CA ILE A 167 13.17 -5.68 -7.63
C ILE A 167 13.09 -6.84 -6.64
N ALA A 168 13.22 -6.57 -5.34
CA ALA A 168 13.09 -7.61 -4.30
C ALA A 168 11.72 -8.30 -4.31
N GLY A 169 10.67 -7.62 -4.78
CA GLY A 169 9.35 -8.22 -4.97
C GLY A 169 9.19 -9.08 -6.24
N LEU A 170 10.23 -9.19 -7.08
CA LEU A 170 10.25 -10.03 -8.29
C LEU A 170 11.02 -11.34 -8.10
N SER A 171 11.86 -11.42 -7.06
CA SER A 171 12.73 -12.55 -6.73
C SER A 171 12.12 -13.43 -5.64
#